data_AF-A4CC55-F1
#
_entry.id   AF-A4CC55-F1
#
_cell.length_a   1.000
_cell.length_b   1.000
_cell.length_c   1.000
_cell.angle_alpha   90.00
_cell.angle_beta   90.00
_cell.angle_gamma   90.00
#
_symmetry.space_group_name_H-M   'P 1'
#
loop_
_entity.id
_entity.type
_entity.pdbx_description
1 polymer ?
#
loop_
_entity_poly.entity_id
_entity_poly.type
_entity_poly.pdbx_seq_one_letter_code
_entity_poly.pdbx_strand_id
1 'polypeptide(L)'
;MILTLIGMLLLFCAVMLLFSLIVSSLVELLQKMRHWRQKNLRLGLTALSYKITSYAEQHLTLNQAEENICWQRNLADVYHQLLTPMIQNNGHSFFQSLGFEYARSDISLQELQQVTLIYVKKNVALSYDVERDLKNEISLSFARLELEMKGRYRRKTHASALLFSFILSFVMQLNAFSLLETGYKQSLESSAEVNFQTLVAECKLSKDFKDVEIACLTNHLIQAQVIELTIFAKGAHYYYPLKDGSLDWKILLSRLVGMFVCIIFISLGAPFWFERLKSIYSLQEKIK
;
A
#
# COMPACT_ATOMS: atom_id res chain seq x y z
N MET A 1 -4.08 -37.13 -8.96
CA MET A 1 -4.76 -36.46 -7.82
C MET A 1 -3.89 -35.38 -7.16
N ILE A 2 -2.63 -35.64 -6.82
CA ILE A 2 -1.75 -34.58 -6.27
C ILE A 2 -1.46 -33.50 -7.32
N LEU A 3 -1.15 -33.90 -8.56
CA LEU A 3 -0.87 -32.96 -9.66
C LEU A 3 -2.07 -32.06 -10.00
N THR A 4 -3.30 -32.59 -9.95
CA THR A 4 -4.53 -31.83 -10.19
C THR A 4 -4.79 -30.82 -9.06
N LEU A 5 -4.54 -31.22 -7.80
CA LEU A 5 -4.64 -30.32 -6.65
C LEU A 5 -3.62 -29.16 -6.75
N ILE A 6 -2.38 -29.45 -7.17
CA ILE A 6 -1.35 -28.44 -7.41
C ILE A 6 -1.77 -27.49 -8.55
N GLY A 7 -2.31 -28.01 -9.66
CA GLY A 7 -2.80 -27.20 -10.77
C GLY A 7 -3.92 -26.23 -10.35
N MET A 8 -4.90 -26.73 -9.59
CA MET A 8 -5.96 -25.90 -9.00
C MET A 8 -5.39 -24.80 -8.10
N LEU A 9 -4.42 -25.11 -7.24
CA LEU A 9 -3.81 -24.12 -6.35
C LEU A 9 -3.00 -23.07 -7.10
N LEU A 10 -2.25 -23.46 -8.14
CA LEU A 10 -1.52 -22.52 -8.99
C LEU A 10 -2.46 -21.54 -9.68
N LEU A 11 -3.54 -22.04 -10.26
CA LEU A 11 -4.58 -21.25 -10.89
C LEU A 11 -5.21 -20.26 -9.91
N PHE A 12 -5.58 -20.73 -8.73
CA PHE A 12 -6.11 -19.89 -7.67
C PHE A 12 -5.11 -18.80 -7.24
N CYS A 13 -3.84 -19.14 -7.03
CA CYS A 13 -2.80 -18.17 -6.68
C CYS A 13 -2.58 -17.13 -7.78
N ALA A 14 -2.62 -17.53 -9.05
CA ALA A 14 -2.45 -16.62 -10.18
C ALA A 14 -3.60 -15.59 -10.26
N VAL A 15 -4.85 -16.05 -10.10
CA VAL A 15 -6.02 -15.17 -10.05
C VAL A 15 -5.95 -14.20 -8.86
N MET A 16 -5.60 -14.71 -7.68
CA MET A 16 -5.44 -13.85 -6.49
C MET A 16 -4.32 -12.83 -6.66
N LEU A 17 -3.21 -13.21 -7.30
CA LEU A 17 -2.11 -12.31 -7.61
C LEU A 17 -2.55 -11.17 -8.53
N LEU A 18 -3.30 -11.48 -9.60
CA LEU A 18 -3.81 -10.48 -10.55
C LEU A 18 -4.70 -9.45 -9.85
N PHE A 19 -5.66 -9.90 -9.04
CA PHE A 19 -6.52 -8.96 -8.30
C PHE A 19 -5.77 -8.19 -7.23
N SER A 20 -4.78 -8.82 -6.57
CA SER A 20 -3.95 -8.15 -5.58
C SER A 20 -3.07 -7.06 -6.20
N LEU A 21 -2.60 -7.24 -7.45
CA LEU A 21 -1.90 -6.21 -8.21
C LEU A 21 -2.81 -5.02 -8.50
N ILE A 22 -4.03 -5.26 -9.01
CA ILE A 22 -5.01 -4.20 -9.28
C ILE A 22 -5.29 -3.39 -8.00
N VAL A 23 -5.57 -4.07 -6.88
CA VAL A 23 -5.81 -3.38 -5.60
C VAL A 23 -4.58 -2.59 -5.15
N SER A 24 -3.38 -3.15 -5.28
CA SER A 24 -2.14 -2.45 -4.91
C SER A 24 -1.96 -1.17 -5.73
N SER A 25 -2.15 -1.23 -7.05
CA SER A 25 -2.08 -0.06 -7.93
C SER A 25 -3.13 1.00 -7.59
N LEU A 26 -4.36 0.60 -7.26
CA LEU A 26 -5.42 1.53 -6.82
C LEU A 26 -5.08 2.20 -5.48
N VAL A 27 -4.52 1.44 -4.54
CA VAL A 27 -4.06 1.97 -3.25
C VAL A 27 -2.93 2.97 -3.46
N GLU A 28 -1.96 2.68 -4.32
CA GLU A 28 -0.87 3.59 -4.67
C GLU A 28 -1.37 4.87 -5.33
N LEU A 29 -2.31 4.76 -6.27
CA LEU A 29 -2.98 5.90 -6.89
C LEU A 29 -3.66 6.77 -5.82
N LEU A 30 -4.42 6.15 -4.91
CA LEU A 30 -5.11 6.86 -3.84
C LEU A 30 -4.12 7.55 -2.88
N GLN A 31 -3.02 6.88 -2.54
CA GLN A 31 -1.96 7.43 -1.70
C GLN A 31 -1.33 8.68 -2.32
N LYS A 32 -1.04 8.64 -3.63
CA LYS A 32 -0.52 9.77 -4.40
C LYS A 32 -1.54 10.91 -4.46
N MET A 33 -2.78 10.64 -4.90
CA MET A 33 -3.83 11.65 -5.01
C MET A 33 -4.14 12.35 -3.68
N ARG A 34 -4.20 11.61 -2.57
CA ARG A 34 -4.55 12.18 -1.27
C ARG A 34 -3.36 12.74 -0.49
N HIS A 35 -2.16 12.69 -1.06
CA HIS A 35 -0.92 13.19 -0.45
C HIS A 35 -0.72 12.66 0.98
N TRP A 36 -1.04 11.38 1.20
CA TRP A 36 -1.09 10.80 2.56
C TRP A 36 0.24 10.87 3.27
N ARG A 37 1.33 10.61 2.55
CA ARG A 37 2.69 10.67 3.09
C ARG A 37 3.04 12.08 3.56
N GLN A 38 2.79 13.10 2.73
CA GLN A 38 3.04 14.50 3.06
C GLN A 38 2.19 14.97 4.25
N LYS A 39 0.88 14.67 4.26
CA LYS A 39 0.00 15.04 5.38
C LYS A 39 0.46 14.39 6.69
N ASN A 40 0.94 13.15 6.64
CA ASN A 40 1.45 12.47 7.82
C ASN A 40 2.77 13.07 8.31
N LEU A 41 3.67 13.41 7.38
CA LEU A 41 4.94 14.09 7.66
C LEU A 41 4.70 15.48 8.27
N ARG A 42 3.75 16.26 7.73
CA ARG A 42 3.37 17.57 8.25
C ARG A 42 2.92 17.49 9.71
N LEU A 43 2.13 16.48 10.05
CA LEU A 43 1.69 16.24 11.42
C LEU A 43 2.86 15.85 12.34
N GLY A 44 3.78 15.01 11.85
CA GLY A 44 5.00 14.67 12.59
C GLY A 44 5.89 15.88 12.87
N LEU A 45 6.12 16.74 11.87
CA LEU A 45 6.90 17.97 12.03
C LEU A 45 6.24 18.96 13.00
N THR A 46 4.91 19.06 13.00
CA THR A 46 4.18 19.92 13.95
C THR A 46 4.31 19.39 15.38
N ALA A 47 4.26 18.07 15.56
CA ALA A 47 4.47 17.46 16.87
C ALA A 47 5.93 17.60 17.34
N LEU A 48 6.90 17.52 16.42
CA LEU A 48 8.30 17.74 16.70
C LEU A 48 8.57 19.20 17.11
N SER A 49 8.04 20.17 16.37
CA SER A 49 8.21 21.58 16.70
C SER A 49 7.66 21.91 18.08
N TYR A 50 6.51 21.33 18.44
CA TYR A 50 5.96 21.45 19.80
C TYR A 50 6.94 20.93 20.86
N LYS A 51 7.48 19.72 20.69
CA LYS A 51 8.44 19.13 21.65
C LYS A 51 9.72 19.95 21.77
N ILE A 52 10.29 20.37 20.66
CA ILE A 52 11.53 21.16 20.64
C ILE A 52 11.31 22.53 21.27
N THR A 53 10.16 23.17 21.00
CA THR A 53 9.81 24.45 21.62
C THR A 53 9.67 24.27 23.13
N SER A 54 8.98 23.22 23.59
CA SER A 54 8.86 22.94 25.03
C SER A 54 10.20 22.66 25.71
N TYR A 55 11.13 21.96 25.04
CA TYR A 55 12.48 21.74 25.55
C TYR A 55 13.28 23.05 25.62
N ALA A 56 13.19 23.87 24.57
CA ALA A 56 13.81 25.19 24.51
C ALA A 56 13.29 26.10 25.63
N GLU A 57 11.98 26.14 25.88
CA GLU A 57 11.38 26.90 26.97
C GLU A 57 11.85 26.47 28.36
N GLN A 58 12.05 25.17 28.58
CA GLN A 58 12.46 24.65 29.88
C GLN A 58 13.95 24.89 30.17
N HIS A 59 14.80 24.85 29.14
CA HIS A 59 16.26 24.83 29.30
C HIS A 59 16.97 26.09 28.80
N LEU A 60 16.30 26.95 28.04
CA LEU A 60 16.80 28.26 27.62
C LEU A 60 16.04 29.34 28.38
N THR A 61 16.74 30.30 28.97
CA THR A 61 16.12 31.48 29.59
C THR A 61 15.55 32.38 28.49
N LEU A 62 14.39 32.01 27.96
CA LEU A 62 13.63 32.82 27.03
C LEU A 62 13.05 34.00 27.80
N ASN A 63 13.50 35.21 27.46
CA ASN A 63 13.01 36.44 28.07
C ASN A 63 11.53 36.63 27.67
N GLN A 64 10.64 36.47 28.65
CA GLN A 64 9.23 36.89 28.69
C GLN A 64 8.21 36.14 27.81
N ALA A 65 7.15 35.70 28.48
CA ALA A 65 6.10 34.77 28.04
C ALA A 65 5.17 35.24 26.90
N GLU A 66 5.34 36.45 26.35
CA GLU A 66 4.58 36.92 25.18
C GLU A 66 5.20 36.46 23.84
N GLU A 67 6.49 36.08 23.80
CA GLU A 67 7.16 35.58 22.59
C GLU A 67 6.89 34.09 22.29
N ASN A 68 6.38 33.32 23.26
CA ASN A 68 6.33 31.85 23.20
C ASN A 68 5.37 31.31 22.12
N ILE A 69 4.18 31.93 21.95
CA ILE A 69 3.21 31.51 20.91
C ILE A 69 3.75 31.79 19.49
N CYS A 70 4.54 32.86 19.33
CA CYS A 70 5.19 33.18 18.06
C CYS A 70 6.28 32.17 17.72
N TRP A 71 7.09 31.77 18.70
CA TRP A 71 8.19 30.82 18.50
C TRP A 71 7.73 29.45 17.99
N GLN A 72 6.65 28.90 18.57
CA GLN A 72 6.10 27.62 18.13
C GLN A 72 5.58 27.67 16.69
N ARG A 73 4.78 28.70 16.35
CA ARG A 73 4.24 28.87 14.99
C ARG A 73 5.37 29.03 13.99
N ASN A 74 6.35 29.87 14.31
CA ASN A 74 7.50 30.12 13.45
C ASN A 74 8.34 28.86 13.21
N LEU A 75 8.62 28.03 14.23
CA LEU A 75 9.39 26.80 14.04
C LEU A 75 8.62 25.75 13.22
N ALA A 76 7.30 25.63 13.45
CA ALA A 76 6.44 24.77 12.64
C ALA A 76 6.42 25.22 11.17
N ASP A 77 6.33 26.53 10.93
CA ASP A 77 6.35 27.12 9.59
C ASP A 77 7.70 26.89 8.91
N VAL A 78 8.81 27.04 9.64
CA VAL A 78 10.16 26.72 9.14
C VAL A 78 10.27 25.24 8.73
N TYR A 79 9.72 24.32 9.52
CA TYR A 79 9.68 22.91 9.12
C TYR A 79 8.74 22.65 7.94
N HIS A 80 7.63 23.37 7.83
CA HIS A 80 6.73 23.27 6.68
C HIS A 80 7.38 23.82 5.40
N GLN A 81 8.24 24.83 5.48
CA GLN A 81 9.03 25.30 4.35
C GLN A 81 9.96 24.20 3.81
N LEU A 82 10.49 23.31 4.65
CA LEU A 82 11.28 22.15 4.18
C LEU A 82 10.47 21.15 3.34
N LEU A 83 9.14 21.17 3.45
CA LEU A 83 8.26 20.34 2.63
C LEU A 83 7.96 20.94 1.25
N THR A 84 8.29 22.22 1.05
CA THR A 84 8.10 22.88 -0.24
C THR A 84 9.13 22.36 -1.26
N PRO A 85 8.73 22.13 -2.52
CA PRO A 85 9.68 21.70 -3.54
C PRO A 85 10.72 22.79 -3.80
N MET A 86 11.99 22.38 -3.88
CA MET A 86 13.07 23.28 -4.32
C MET A 86 12.99 23.63 -5.81
N ILE A 87 12.26 22.84 -6.60
CA ILE A 87 12.05 23.08 -8.04
C ILE A 87 10.70 23.81 -8.20
N GLN A 88 10.75 25.13 -8.33
CA GLN A 88 9.62 25.91 -8.81
C GLN A 88 9.54 25.76 -10.32
N ASN A 89 8.58 24.97 -10.80
CA ASN A 89 8.32 24.88 -12.24
C ASN A 89 7.49 26.10 -12.65
N ASN A 90 8.08 27.00 -13.45
CA ASN A 90 7.41 28.22 -13.94
C ASN A 90 6.34 27.95 -15.03
N GLY A 91 6.07 26.69 -15.35
CA GLY A 91 5.07 26.30 -16.33
C GLY A 91 3.78 25.82 -15.67
N HIS A 92 2.65 26.48 -16.00
CA HIS A 92 1.29 25.97 -15.80
C HIS A 92 1.11 24.63 -16.53
N SER A 93 1.59 23.53 -15.96
CA SER A 93 1.34 22.21 -16.52
C SER A 93 -0.04 21.72 -16.10
N PHE A 94 -0.77 21.13 -17.04
CA PHE A 94 -2.07 20.48 -16.81
C PHE A 94 -2.07 19.46 -15.65
N PHE A 95 -0.91 18.88 -15.33
CA PHE A 95 -0.77 17.96 -14.19
C PHE A 95 -0.83 18.67 -12.82
N GLN A 96 -0.48 19.95 -12.76
CA GLN A 96 -0.54 20.75 -11.54
C GLN A 96 -1.99 21.12 -11.17
N SER A 97 -2.85 21.36 -12.17
CA SER A 97 -4.29 21.59 -11.96
C SER A 97 -5.06 20.34 -11.56
N LEU A 98 -4.54 19.15 -11.85
CA LEU A 98 -5.05 17.87 -11.35
C LEU A 98 -4.63 17.58 -9.89
N GLY A 99 -3.95 18.52 -9.23
CA GLY A 99 -3.58 18.43 -7.83
C GLY A 99 -2.34 17.59 -7.56
N PHE A 100 -1.52 17.26 -8.57
CA PHE A 100 -0.22 16.63 -8.37
C PHE A 100 0.84 17.69 -8.01
N GLU A 101 0.71 18.30 -6.84
CA GLU A 101 1.79 19.12 -6.29
C GLU A 101 2.94 18.22 -5.85
N TYR A 102 4.12 18.42 -6.44
CA TYR A 102 5.35 17.74 -6.06
C TYR A 102 5.84 18.28 -4.72
N ALA A 103 5.17 17.94 -3.62
CA ALA A 103 5.68 18.24 -2.30
C ALA A 103 6.73 17.22 -1.87
N ARG A 104 7.74 17.69 -1.13
CA ARG A 104 8.79 16.79 -0.62
C ARG A 104 8.16 15.81 0.37
N SER A 105 8.45 14.52 0.18
CA SER A 105 7.87 13.43 0.98
C SER A 105 8.85 12.81 1.99
N ASP A 106 10.06 13.35 2.05
CA ASP A 106 11.14 12.87 2.89
C ASP A 106 12.02 14.03 3.38
N ILE A 107 12.47 13.99 4.63
CA ILE A 107 13.35 14.98 5.25
C ILE A 107 14.40 14.21 6.05
N SER A 108 15.68 14.54 5.84
CA SER A 108 16.76 13.92 6.59
C SER A 108 16.85 14.49 8.01
N LEU A 109 17.25 13.65 8.97
CA LEU A 109 17.50 14.10 10.35
C LEU A 109 18.54 15.24 10.40
N GLN A 110 19.54 15.19 9.53
CA GLN A 110 20.61 16.20 9.47
C GLN A 110 20.06 17.57 9.04
N GLU A 111 19.22 17.62 8.01
CA GLU A 111 18.58 18.87 7.58
C GLU A 111 17.70 19.45 8.69
N LEU A 112 16.92 18.59 9.35
CA LEU A 112 16.06 18.99 10.44
C LEU A 112 16.85 19.55 11.64
N GLN A 113 17.94 18.89 12.02
CA GLN A 113 18.85 19.36 13.05
C GLN A 113 19.48 20.70 12.68
N GLN A 114 20.02 20.84 11.46
CA GLN A 114 20.64 22.07 10.98
C GLN A 114 19.67 23.25 11.03
N VAL A 115 18.47 23.07 10.48
CA VAL A 115 17.44 24.12 10.41
C VAL A 115 16.99 24.53 11.80
N THR A 116 16.79 23.56 12.70
CA THR A 116 16.45 23.83 14.10
C THR A 116 17.55 24.63 14.78
N LEU A 117 18.81 24.21 14.65
CA LEU A 117 19.93 24.89 15.30
C LEU A 117 20.15 26.30 14.78
N ILE A 118 20.04 26.52 13.47
CA ILE A 118 20.14 27.86 12.86
C ILE A 118 19.03 28.75 13.41
N TYR A 119 17.81 28.24 13.49
CA TYR A 119 16.67 28.98 14.02
C TYR A 119 16.85 29.34 15.50
N VAL A 120 17.26 28.38 16.34
CA VAL A 120 17.45 28.63 17.77
C VAL A 120 18.63 29.57 18.01
N LYS A 121 19.78 29.39 17.32
CA LYS A 121 20.96 30.28 17.43
C LYS A 121 20.69 31.72 17.01
N LYS A 122 19.76 31.94 16.08
CA LYS A 122 19.36 33.28 15.65
C LYS A 122 18.66 34.07 16.77
N ASN A 123 18.01 33.35 17.69
CA ASN A 123 17.12 33.94 18.70
C ASN A 123 17.69 33.82 20.12
N VAL A 124 18.60 32.86 20.38
CA VAL A 124 19.19 32.62 21.71
C VAL A 124 20.67 32.26 21.57
N ALA A 125 21.51 32.80 22.47
CA ALA A 125 22.90 32.39 22.58
C ALA A 125 22.98 30.99 23.22
N LEU A 126 23.33 29.96 22.44
CA LEU A 126 23.50 28.61 22.94
C LEU A 126 24.93 28.36 23.44
N SER A 127 25.04 27.79 24.65
CA SER A 127 26.25 27.09 25.08
C SER A 127 26.42 25.78 24.31
N TYR A 128 27.67 25.31 24.18
CA TYR A 128 28.00 24.08 23.46
C TYR A 128 27.31 22.84 24.04
N ASP A 129 27.20 22.75 25.36
CA ASP A 129 26.56 21.60 26.02
C ASP A 129 25.05 21.57 25.73
N VAL A 130 24.38 22.73 25.77
CA VAL A 130 22.96 22.86 25.45
C VAL A 130 22.68 22.55 23.98
N GLU A 131 23.58 22.94 23.07
CA GLU A 131 23.49 22.57 21.66
C GLU A 131 23.58 21.04 21.46
N ARG A 132 24.49 20.37 22.19
CA ARG A 132 24.64 18.92 22.14
C ARG A 132 23.38 18.22 22.67
N ASP A 133 22.85 18.67 23.79
CA ASP A 133 21.65 18.08 24.38
C ASP A 133 20.42 18.30 23.50
N LEU A 134 20.30 19.48 22.89
CA LEU A 134 19.25 19.77 21.91
C LEU A 134 19.35 18.83 20.68
N LYS A 135 20.54 18.57 20.15
CA LYS A 135 20.73 17.61 19.04
C LYS A 135 20.29 16.20 19.42
N ASN A 136 20.59 15.79 20.65
CA ASN A 136 20.19 14.48 21.18
C ASN A 136 18.67 14.40 21.38
N GLU A 137 18.04 15.46 21.89
CA GLU A 137 16.59 15.49 22.05
C GLU A 137 15.87 15.47 20.70
N ILE A 138 16.37 16.22 19.71
CA ILE A 138 15.84 16.19 18.33
C ILE A 138 15.92 14.77 17.76
N SER A 139 17.05 14.08 17.90
CA SER A 139 17.22 12.73 17.33
C SER A 139 16.31 11.70 18.00
N LEU A 140 16.17 11.76 19.33
CA LEU A 140 15.29 10.88 20.09
C LEU A 140 13.82 11.13 19.74
N SER A 141 13.40 12.40 19.73
CA SER A 141 12.04 12.79 19.39
C SER A 141 11.69 12.49 17.93
N PHE A 142 12.63 12.67 17.00
CA PHE A 142 12.46 12.29 15.60
C PHE A 142 12.28 10.77 15.44
N ALA A 143 13.16 9.96 16.03
CA ALA A 143 13.07 8.50 15.93
C ALA A 143 11.73 7.96 16.45
N ARG A 144 11.24 8.50 17.56
CA ARG A 144 9.92 8.14 18.09
C ARG A 144 8.78 8.54 17.15
N LEU A 145 8.80 9.78 16.64
CA LEU A 145 7.77 10.26 15.72
C LEU A 145 7.79 9.50 14.39
N GLU A 146 8.95 9.10 13.90
CA GLU A 146 9.09 8.28 12.70
C GLU A 146 8.36 6.94 12.87
N LEU A 147 8.54 6.26 14.00
CA LEU A 147 7.84 5.01 14.31
C LEU A 147 6.32 5.20 14.35
N GLU A 148 5.85 6.26 15.02
CA GLU A 148 4.42 6.57 15.12
C GLU A 148 3.82 6.90 13.74
N MET A 149 4.52 7.71 12.94
CA MET A 149 4.13 8.06 11.57
C MET A 149 4.06 6.82 10.68
N LYS A 150 5.09 5.96 10.71
CA LYS A 150 5.14 4.71 9.95
C LYS A 150 3.98 3.78 10.33
N GLY A 151 3.69 3.66 11.62
CA GLY A 151 2.57 2.88 12.13
C GLY A 151 1.21 3.42 11.67
N ARG A 152 1.01 4.74 11.66
CA ARG A 152 -0.23 5.37 11.17
C ARG A 152 -0.39 5.23 9.66
N TYR A 153 0.69 5.42 8.90
CA TYR A 153 0.71 5.24 7.45
C TYR A 153 0.33 3.81 7.08
N ARG A 154 1.00 2.82 7.70
CA ARG A 154 0.73 1.40 7.50
C ARG A 154 -0.74 1.04 7.76
N ARG A 155 -1.32 1.53 8.87
CA ARG A 155 -2.75 1.30 9.17
C ARG A 155 -3.68 1.85 8.10
N LYS A 156 -3.42 3.06 7.59
CA LYS A 156 -4.22 3.65 6.51
C LYS A 156 -4.09 2.88 5.20
N THR A 157 -2.88 2.46 4.85
CA THR A 157 -2.62 1.63 3.65
C THR A 157 -3.37 0.31 3.71
N HIS A 158 -3.29 -0.41 4.84
CA HIS A 158 -4.02 -1.67 5.01
C HIS A 158 -5.53 -1.48 4.99
N ALA A 159 -6.04 -0.43 5.64
CA ALA A 159 -7.47 -0.11 5.61
C ALA A 159 -7.96 0.22 4.19
N SER A 160 -7.17 0.96 3.39
CA SER A 160 -7.53 1.19 1.98
C SER A 160 -7.45 -0.06 1.12
N ALA A 161 -6.46 -0.92 1.33
CA ALA A 161 -6.34 -2.18 0.60
C ALA A 161 -7.57 -3.04 0.86
N LEU A 162 -7.97 -3.20 2.13
CA LEU A 162 -9.18 -3.94 2.50
C LEU A 162 -10.44 -3.34 1.86
N LEU A 163 -10.57 -2.00 1.88
CA LEU A 163 -11.70 -1.32 1.24
C LEU A 163 -11.76 -1.57 -0.27
N PHE A 164 -10.64 -1.45 -0.98
CA PHE A 164 -10.62 -1.72 -2.42
C PHE A 164 -10.79 -3.20 -2.75
N SER A 165 -10.23 -4.11 -1.96
CA SER A 165 -10.49 -5.54 -2.06
C SER A 165 -11.96 -5.86 -1.85
N PHE A 166 -12.64 -5.19 -0.92
CA PHE A 166 -14.09 -5.30 -0.71
C PHE A 166 -14.86 -4.85 -1.95
N ILE A 167 -14.60 -3.63 -2.44
CA ILE A 167 -15.29 -3.08 -3.62
C ILE A 167 -15.05 -4.00 -4.83
N LEU A 168 -13.82 -4.39 -5.08
CA LEU A 168 -13.45 -5.25 -6.21
C LEU A 168 -14.11 -6.62 -6.11
N SER A 169 -14.05 -7.27 -4.94
CA SER A 169 -14.68 -8.58 -4.72
C SER A 169 -16.19 -8.51 -4.85
N PHE A 170 -16.79 -7.43 -4.40
CA PHE A 170 -18.22 -7.21 -4.53
C PHE A 170 -18.60 -7.00 -6.00
N VAL A 171 -18.01 -6.01 -6.68
CA VAL A 171 -18.31 -5.67 -8.09
C VAL A 171 -18.06 -6.84 -9.04
N MET A 172 -16.93 -7.54 -8.88
CA MET A 172 -16.59 -8.70 -9.70
C MET A 172 -17.23 -10.00 -9.19
N GLN A 173 -18.00 -9.95 -8.11
CA GLN A 173 -18.68 -11.11 -7.51
C GLN A 173 -17.73 -12.28 -7.21
N LEU A 174 -16.50 -11.96 -6.80
CA LEU A 174 -15.46 -12.95 -6.55
C LEU A 174 -15.87 -13.87 -5.41
N ASN A 175 -15.72 -15.17 -5.64
CA ASN A 175 -15.99 -16.19 -4.65
C ASN A 175 -14.91 -17.26 -4.72
N ALA A 176 -14.16 -17.41 -3.63
CA ALA A 176 -13.03 -18.33 -3.54
C ALA A 176 -13.42 -19.78 -3.85
N PHE A 177 -14.61 -20.23 -3.41
CA PHE A 177 -15.07 -21.59 -3.65
C PHE A 177 -15.40 -21.82 -5.12
N SER A 178 -16.05 -20.85 -5.78
CA SER A 178 -16.32 -20.93 -7.21
C SER A 178 -15.01 -20.94 -8.01
N LEU A 179 -14.03 -20.13 -7.62
CA LEU A 179 -12.71 -20.09 -8.27
C LEU A 179 -11.96 -21.42 -8.11
N LEU A 180 -12.00 -22.01 -6.92
CA LEU A 180 -11.39 -23.33 -6.67
C LEU A 180 -12.10 -24.44 -7.44
N GLU A 181 -13.43 -24.43 -7.51
CA GLU A 181 -14.19 -25.42 -8.28
C GLU A 181 -13.89 -25.32 -9.78
N THR A 182 -13.87 -24.10 -10.34
CA THR A 182 -13.47 -23.87 -11.72
C THR A 182 -12.02 -24.31 -11.96
N GLY A 183 -11.10 -23.95 -11.06
CA GLY A 183 -9.71 -24.37 -11.14
C GLY A 183 -9.54 -25.88 -11.07
N TYR A 184 -10.36 -26.56 -10.27
CA TYR A 184 -10.36 -28.02 -10.16
C TYR A 184 -10.85 -28.68 -11.46
N LYS A 185 -12.00 -28.25 -11.99
CA LYS A 185 -12.55 -28.76 -13.27
C LYS A 185 -11.56 -28.56 -14.41
N GLN A 186 -10.97 -27.38 -14.50
CA GLN A 186 -10.00 -27.08 -15.54
C GLN A 186 -8.68 -27.85 -15.35
N SER A 187 -8.24 -28.11 -14.11
CA SER A 187 -7.07 -28.96 -13.85
C SER A 187 -7.29 -30.44 -14.20
N LEU A 188 -8.54 -30.91 -14.15
CA LEU A 188 -8.92 -32.25 -14.57
C LEU A 188 -8.89 -32.37 -16.10
N GLU A 189 -9.50 -31.40 -16.79
CA GLU A 189 -9.54 -31.32 -18.25
C GLU A 189 -8.15 -31.04 -18.85
N SER A 190 -7.31 -30.25 -18.18
CA SER A 190 -5.95 -29.90 -18.61
C SER A 190 -4.88 -30.94 -18.25
N SER A 191 -5.27 -32.19 -17.97
CA SER A 191 -4.32 -33.31 -17.93
C SER A 191 -3.61 -33.53 -19.28
N ALA A 192 -4.08 -32.86 -20.34
CA ALA A 192 -3.30 -32.56 -21.53
C ALA A 192 -2.62 -31.19 -21.37
N GLU A 193 -1.38 -31.19 -20.86
CA GLU A 193 -0.35 -30.15 -21.01
C GLU A 193 -0.83 -28.68 -21.13
N VAL A 194 -1.36 -28.08 -20.06
CA VAL A 194 -1.14 -26.63 -19.90
C VAL A 194 0.34 -26.47 -19.57
N ASN A 195 1.11 -26.09 -20.60
CA ASN A 195 2.54 -25.87 -20.57
C ASN A 195 2.88 -24.65 -19.70
N PHE A 196 2.67 -24.75 -18.39
CA PHE A 196 3.14 -23.75 -17.43
C PHE A 196 4.67 -23.60 -17.47
N GLN A 197 5.38 -24.60 -18.04
CA GLN A 197 6.79 -24.57 -18.38
C GLN A 197 7.14 -23.49 -19.40
N THR A 198 6.29 -23.20 -20.40
CA THR A 198 6.53 -22.06 -21.32
C THR A 198 6.25 -20.73 -20.63
N LEU A 199 5.26 -20.69 -19.74
CA LEU A 199 4.85 -19.50 -18.98
C LEU A 199 5.98 -18.94 -18.09
N VAL A 200 6.75 -19.81 -17.44
CA VAL A 200 7.90 -19.43 -16.58
C VAL A 200 9.20 -19.28 -17.37
N ALA A 201 9.39 -20.06 -18.44
CA ALA A 201 10.58 -19.96 -19.29
C ALA A 201 10.56 -18.68 -20.15
N GLU A 202 9.40 -18.26 -20.64
CA GLU A 202 9.22 -17.06 -21.46
C GLU A 202 9.04 -15.80 -20.62
N CYS A 203 8.24 -15.85 -19.55
CA CYS A 203 8.13 -14.77 -18.59
C CYS A 203 9.17 -14.98 -17.46
N LYS A 204 10.45 -14.62 -17.70
CA LYS A 204 11.51 -14.65 -16.68
C LYS A 204 11.09 -13.84 -15.45
N LEU A 205 10.49 -14.48 -14.46
CA LEU A 205 10.04 -13.86 -13.22
C LEU A 205 11.26 -13.42 -12.38
N SER A 206 11.61 -12.15 -12.49
CA SER A 206 12.65 -11.52 -11.69
C SER A 206 12.10 -11.18 -10.30
N LYS A 207 13.00 -11.01 -9.32
CA LYS A 207 12.65 -10.45 -8.00
C LYS A 207 12.26 -8.97 -8.10
N ASP A 208 12.68 -8.29 -9.16
CA ASP A 208 12.33 -6.90 -9.44
C ASP A 208 11.26 -6.83 -10.54
N PHE A 209 10.04 -6.51 -10.12
CA PHE A 209 8.89 -6.26 -11.01
C PHE A 209 9.25 -5.21 -12.07
N LYS A 210 9.49 -5.66 -13.30
CA LYS A 210 9.38 -4.79 -14.49
C LYS A 210 8.01 -5.00 -15.10
N ASP A 211 7.36 -3.92 -15.53
CA ASP A 211 5.99 -3.90 -16.09
C ASP A 211 5.77 -4.94 -17.23
N VAL A 212 6.85 -5.33 -17.90
CA VAL A 212 6.89 -6.33 -18.98
C VAL A 212 6.53 -7.74 -18.51
N GLU A 213 6.89 -8.12 -17.28
CA GLU A 213 6.66 -9.48 -16.75
C GLU A 213 5.18 -9.69 -16.35
N ILE A 214 4.51 -8.63 -15.89
CA ILE A 214 3.08 -8.65 -15.55
C ILE A 214 2.22 -8.79 -16.81
N ALA A 215 2.58 -8.08 -17.89
CA ALA A 215 1.85 -8.13 -19.15
C ALA A 215 1.90 -9.55 -19.78
N CYS A 216 3.05 -10.21 -19.69
CA CYS A 216 3.27 -11.58 -20.15
C CYS A 216 2.37 -12.58 -19.39
N LEU A 217 2.39 -12.54 -18.05
CA LEU A 217 1.56 -13.38 -17.19
C LEU A 217 0.06 -13.15 -17.42
N THR A 218 -0.34 -11.88 -17.53
CA THR A 218 -1.76 -11.50 -17.72
C THR A 218 -2.29 -12.00 -19.06
N ASN A 219 -1.53 -11.85 -20.14
CA ASN A 219 -1.93 -12.31 -21.47
C ASN A 219 -2.08 -13.84 -21.54
N HIS A 220 -1.19 -14.61 -20.91
CA HIS A 220 -1.31 -16.07 -20.89
C HIS A 220 -2.48 -16.57 -20.03
N LEU A 221 -2.76 -15.93 -18.88
CA LEU A 221 -3.92 -16.28 -18.06
C LEU A 221 -5.26 -16.01 -18.76
N ILE A 222 -5.32 -14.94 -19.56
CA ILE A 222 -6.49 -14.62 -20.40
C ILE A 222 -6.62 -15.62 -21.54
N GLN A 223 -5.51 -15.96 -22.23
CA GLN A 223 -5.51 -16.94 -23.33
C GLN A 223 -5.89 -18.34 -22.87
N ALA A 224 -5.55 -18.73 -21.64
CA ALA A 224 -5.92 -20.02 -21.07
C ALA A 224 -7.42 -20.15 -20.71
N GLN A 225 -8.24 -19.10 -20.93
CA GLN A 225 -9.67 -19.05 -20.57
C GLN A 225 -9.98 -19.39 -19.10
N VAL A 226 -8.95 -19.39 -18.25
CA VAL A 226 -9.04 -19.65 -16.82
C VAL A 226 -9.88 -18.60 -16.09
N ILE A 227 -9.95 -17.41 -16.68
CA ILE A 227 -10.79 -16.32 -16.21
C ILE A 227 -11.71 -15.94 -17.37
N GLU A 228 -12.96 -16.38 -17.32
CA GLU A 228 -14.03 -15.61 -17.95
C GLU A 228 -14.12 -14.30 -17.16
N LEU A 229 -13.26 -13.33 -17.49
CA LEU A 229 -13.38 -11.94 -17.07
C LEU A 229 -14.62 -11.37 -17.74
N THR A 230 -15.79 -11.82 -17.28
CA THR A 230 -17.03 -11.12 -17.52
C THR A 230 -16.92 -9.84 -16.69
N ILE A 231 -16.46 -8.77 -17.36
CA ILE A 231 -16.38 -7.40 -16.82
C ILE A 231 -17.74 -6.99 -16.23
N PHE A 232 -18.82 -7.62 -16.69
CA PHE A 232 -20.16 -7.50 -16.16
C PHE A 232 -20.48 -8.66 -15.22
N ALA A 233 -20.71 -8.32 -13.96
CA ALA A 233 -21.25 -9.18 -12.92
C ALA A 233 -22.41 -10.05 -13.42
N LYS A 234 -22.61 -11.23 -12.80
CA LYS A 234 -23.74 -12.14 -13.05
C LYS A 234 -25.07 -11.55 -12.53
N GLY A 235 -25.33 -10.27 -12.79
CA GLY A 235 -26.49 -9.53 -12.34
C GLY A 235 -26.68 -9.54 -10.82
N ALA A 236 -27.80 -8.96 -10.39
CA ALA A 236 -28.11 -8.88 -8.97
C ALA A 236 -28.57 -10.25 -8.40
N HIS A 237 -29.02 -11.18 -9.25
CA HIS A 237 -29.39 -12.56 -8.88
C HIS A 237 -28.25 -13.38 -8.25
N TYR A 238 -27.01 -12.91 -8.37
CA TYR A 238 -25.89 -13.47 -7.63
C TYR A 238 -26.02 -13.27 -6.11
N TYR A 239 -26.53 -12.13 -5.65
CA TYR A 239 -26.66 -11.83 -4.22
C TYR A 239 -27.96 -12.35 -3.62
N TYR A 240 -28.95 -12.69 -4.45
CA TYR A 240 -30.20 -13.33 -4.05
C TYR A 240 -30.44 -14.60 -4.88
N PRO A 241 -29.77 -15.73 -4.57
CA PRO A 241 -30.06 -16.99 -5.23
C PRO A 241 -31.48 -17.43 -4.88
N LEU A 242 -32.39 -17.34 -5.85
CA LEU A 242 -33.75 -17.84 -5.73
C LEU A 242 -33.81 -19.25 -6.32
N LYS A 243 -34.29 -20.20 -5.52
CA LYS A 243 -34.61 -21.56 -5.95
C LYS A 243 -36.08 -21.83 -5.62
N ASP A 244 -36.87 -22.10 -6.65
CA ASP A 244 -38.32 -22.36 -6.53
C ASP A 244 -39.08 -21.22 -5.82
N GLY A 245 -38.68 -19.96 -6.09
CA GLY A 245 -39.28 -18.76 -5.48
C GLY A 245 -38.87 -18.50 -4.02
N SER A 246 -38.08 -19.38 -3.42
CA SER A 246 -37.51 -19.23 -2.07
C SER A 246 -36.03 -18.89 -2.12
N LEU A 247 -35.53 -18.20 -1.10
CA LEU A 247 -34.12 -17.86 -1.01
C LEU A 247 -33.30 -19.09 -0.58
N ASP A 248 -32.34 -19.51 -1.41
CA ASP A 248 -31.44 -20.60 -1.07
C ASP A 248 -30.32 -20.09 -0.15
N TRP A 249 -30.57 -20.20 1.16
CA TRP A 249 -29.64 -19.76 2.20
C TRP A 249 -28.29 -20.47 2.15
N LYS A 250 -28.22 -21.73 1.68
CA LYS A 250 -26.96 -22.48 1.61
C LYS A 250 -26.06 -21.88 0.54
N ILE A 251 -26.62 -21.59 -0.65
CA ILE A 251 -25.88 -20.97 -1.74
C ILE A 251 -25.48 -19.54 -1.37
N LEU A 252 -26.39 -18.77 -0.77
CA LEU A 252 -26.11 -17.40 -0.33
C LEU A 252 -24.97 -17.37 0.69
N LEU A 253 -25.01 -18.22 1.72
CA LEU A 253 -23.97 -18.28 2.74
C LEU A 253 -22.62 -18.69 2.14
N SER A 254 -22.60 -19.69 1.26
CA SER A 254 -21.38 -20.12 0.55
C SER A 254 -20.78 -18.97 -0.27
N ARG A 255 -21.61 -18.20 -1.00
CA ARG A 255 -21.16 -17.03 -1.77
C ARG A 255 -20.61 -15.93 -0.87
N LEU A 256 -21.27 -15.61 0.24
CA LEU A 256 -20.81 -14.59 1.17
C LEU A 256 -19.49 -14.96 1.85
N VAL A 257 -19.37 -16.21 2.33
CA VAL A 257 -18.13 -16.70 2.94
C VAL A 257 -17.00 -16.73 1.91
N GLY A 258 -17.26 -17.23 0.70
CA GLY A 258 -16.26 -17.27 -0.35
C GLY A 258 -15.80 -15.88 -0.79
N MET A 259 -16.69 -14.89 -0.81
CA MET A 259 -16.36 -13.49 -1.07
C MET A 259 -15.55 -12.88 0.07
N PHE A 260 -15.91 -13.16 1.32
CA PHE A 260 -15.15 -12.70 2.49
C PHE A 260 -13.72 -13.25 2.48
N VAL A 261 -13.55 -14.52 2.11
CA VAL A 261 -12.22 -15.13 1.91
C VAL A 261 -11.45 -14.41 0.80
N CYS A 262 -12.08 -14.12 -0.34
CA CYS A 262 -11.46 -13.34 -1.43
C CYS A 262 -11.00 -11.96 -0.94
N ILE A 263 -11.82 -11.25 -0.15
CA ILE A 263 -11.47 -9.93 0.37
C ILE A 263 -10.20 -9.99 1.21
N ILE A 264 -10.13 -10.94 2.15
CA ILE A 264 -8.95 -11.15 2.98
C ILE A 264 -7.75 -11.46 2.10
N PHE A 265 -7.90 -12.41 1.17
CA PHE A 265 -6.81 -12.89 0.33
C PHE A 265 -6.25 -11.82 -0.59
N ILE A 266 -7.10 -11.04 -1.25
CA ILE A 266 -6.67 -9.93 -2.11
C ILE A 266 -6.01 -8.84 -1.27
N SER A 267 -6.47 -8.60 -0.03
CA SER A 267 -5.89 -7.59 0.85
C SER A 267 -4.48 -7.93 1.37
N LEU A 268 -4.05 -9.18 1.26
CA LEU A 268 -2.67 -9.59 1.60
C LEU A 268 -1.62 -9.01 0.63
N GLY A 269 -2.06 -8.56 -0.56
CA GLY A 269 -1.22 -7.90 -1.55
C GLY A 269 -0.44 -8.86 -2.46
N ALA A 270 0.06 -8.31 -3.57
CA ALA A 270 0.74 -9.07 -4.61
C ALA A 270 2.01 -9.82 -4.14
N PRO A 271 2.88 -9.25 -3.27
CA PRO A 271 4.09 -9.93 -2.82
C PRO A 271 3.80 -11.26 -2.11
N PHE A 272 2.72 -11.34 -1.35
CA PHE A 272 2.32 -12.58 -0.68
C PHE A 272 1.99 -13.69 -1.69
N TRP A 273 1.17 -13.38 -2.69
CA TRP A 273 0.74 -14.36 -3.69
C TRP A 273 1.86 -14.79 -4.62
N PHE A 274 2.82 -13.91 -4.88
CA PHE A 274 4.00 -14.23 -5.66
C PHE A 274 4.85 -15.32 -4.99
N GLU A 275 5.17 -15.15 -3.70
CA GLU A 275 5.93 -16.14 -2.94
C GLU A 275 5.18 -17.47 -2.83
N ARG A 276 3.85 -17.43 -2.71
CA ARG A 276 3.01 -18.64 -2.69
C ARG A 276 2.99 -19.36 -4.03
N LEU A 277 2.82 -18.62 -5.13
CA LEU A 277 2.86 -19.18 -6.48
C LEU A 277 4.21 -19.84 -6.74
N LYS A 278 5.32 -19.17 -6.40
CA LYS A 278 6.67 -19.72 -6.52
C LYS A 278 6.86 -20.98 -5.67
N SER A 279 6.38 -20.97 -4.42
CA SER A 279 6.49 -22.12 -3.53
C SER A 279 5.73 -23.34 -4.07
N ILE A 280 4.48 -23.15 -4.52
CA ILE A 280 3.66 -24.23 -5.06
C ILE A 280 4.24 -24.75 -6.37
N TYR A 281 4.76 -23.86 -7.23
CA TYR A 281 5.44 -24.25 -8.47
C TYR A 281 6.70 -25.09 -8.19
N SER A 282 7.53 -24.67 -7.22
CA SER A 282 8.72 -25.45 -6.84
C SER A 282 8.38 -26.84 -6.28
N LEU A 283 7.19 -27.00 -5.67
CA LEU A 283 6.69 -28.30 -5.24
C LEU A 283 6.25 -29.15 -6.44
N GLN A 284 5.63 -28.54 -7.45
CA GLN A 284 5.28 -29.23 -8.69
C GLN A 284 6.52 -29.79 -9.40
N GLU A 285 7.59 -29.00 -9.50
CA GLU A 285 8.85 -29.43 -10.14
C GLU A 285 9.52 -30.58 -9.39
N LYS A 286 9.44 -30.62 -8.06
CA LYS A 286 10.02 -31.70 -7.25
C LYS A 286 9.22 -33.00 -7.28
N ILE A 287 7.95 -32.95 -7.66
CA ILE A 287 7.04 -34.10 -7.71
C ILE A 287 7.02 -34.73 -9.11
N LYS A 288 7.39 -33.97 -10.15
CA LYS A 288 7.68 -34.50 -11.49
C LYS A 288 9.00 -35.26 -11.49
#